data_AF-A0A9P7ADG7-F1
#
_entry.id   AF-A0A9P7ADG7-F1
#
_cell.length_a   1.000
_cell.length_b   1.000
_cell.length_c   1.000
_cell.angle_alpha   90.00
_cell.angle_beta   90.00
_cell.angle_gamma   90.00
#
_symmetry.space_group_name_H-M   'P 1'
#
loop_
_entity.id
_entity.type
_entity.pdbx_description
1 polymer ?
#
loop_
_entity_poly.entity_id
_entity_poly.type
_entity_poly.pdbx_seq_one_letter_code
_entity_poly.pdbx_strand_id
1 'polypeptide(L)'
;NTNLKTVAILPASRNVPIDTFSRKMKTALEEMGAKTSYMNQASASGHLGRHAFSRMGTFKAAAWLADQEQRYRTVLYVVDSPVNSPWTQTCIRQADFVIGMGDDPSIGEYERLLLLM
;
A
#
# COMPACT_ATOMS: atom_id res chain seq x y z
N ASN A 1 -14.57 4.81 -14.94
CA ASN A 1 -14.16 4.55 -13.56
C ASN A 1 -13.21 5.64 -13.10
N THR A 2 -13.73 6.64 -12.38
CA THR A 2 -13.01 7.89 -12.02
C THR A 2 -12.57 7.97 -10.56
N ASN A 3 -12.80 6.92 -9.76
CA ASN A 3 -12.46 6.87 -8.33
C ASN A 3 -11.48 5.72 -8.04
N LEU A 4 -10.28 5.77 -8.60
CA LEU A 4 -9.16 4.95 -8.12
C LEU A 4 -8.39 5.79 -7.10
N LYS A 5 -8.77 5.67 -5.83
CA LYS A 5 -8.26 6.55 -4.78
C LYS A 5 -7.10 5.91 -4.05
N THR A 6 -7.20 4.62 -3.74
CA THR A 6 -6.15 3.86 -3.05
C THR A 6 -5.66 2.70 -3.92
N VAL A 7 -4.34 2.63 -4.12
CA VAL A 7 -3.70 1.59 -4.94
C VAL A 7 -2.66 0.87 -4.09
N ALA A 8 -2.84 -0.43 -3.87
CA ALA A 8 -1.82 -1.28 -3.28
C ALA A 8 -0.90 -1.86 -4.35
N ILE A 9 0.40 -1.76 -4.12
CA ILE A 9 1.44 -2.35 -4.95
C ILE A 9 2.05 -3.49 -4.15
N LEU A 10 1.91 -4.71 -4.65
CA LEU A 10 2.38 -5.95 -4.03
C LEU A 10 3.52 -6.58 -4.80
N PRO A 11 4.54 -7.11 -4.11
CA PRO A 11 5.55 -7.94 -4.74
C PRO A 11 5.07 -9.39 -4.78
N ALA A 12 5.33 -10.13 -5.86
CA ALA A 12 5.12 -11.57 -5.92
C ALA A 12 6.15 -12.31 -5.06
N SER A 13 7.36 -11.75 -4.93
CA SER A 13 8.46 -12.29 -4.12
C SER A 13 9.31 -11.18 -3.50
N ARG A 14 10.07 -11.52 -2.45
CA ARG A 14 10.99 -10.58 -1.77
C ARG A 14 12.09 -10.00 -2.67
N ASN A 15 12.33 -10.59 -3.84
CA ASN A 15 13.37 -10.16 -4.77
C ASN A 15 12.91 -9.03 -5.71
N VAL A 16 11.60 -8.76 -5.75
CA VAL A 16 11.05 -7.71 -6.61
C VAL A 16 11.34 -6.33 -6.00
N PRO A 17 12.01 -5.41 -6.72
CA PRO A 17 12.38 -4.09 -6.21
C PRO A 17 11.18 -3.12 -6.20
N ILE A 18 10.22 -3.38 -5.32
CA ILE A 18 8.92 -2.72 -5.30
C ILE A 18 8.99 -1.21 -5.03
N ASP A 19 9.93 -0.76 -4.20
CA ASP A 19 10.12 0.66 -3.88
C ASP A 19 10.51 1.46 -5.14
N THR A 20 11.40 0.90 -5.99
CA THR A 20 11.84 1.58 -7.22
C THR A 20 10.69 1.77 -8.19
N PHE A 21 9.88 0.74 -8.42
CA PHE A 21 8.69 0.83 -9.26
C PHE A 21 7.68 1.83 -8.68
N SER A 22 7.39 1.72 -7.39
CA SER A 22 6.37 2.55 -6.73
C SER A 22 6.73 4.03 -6.75
N ARG A 23 8.02 4.38 -6.62
CA ARG A 23 8.51 5.76 -6.79
C ARG A 23 8.34 6.26 -8.22
N LYS A 24 8.70 5.46 -9.22
CA LYS A 24 8.51 5.82 -10.63
C LYS A 24 7.03 6.04 -10.95
N MET A 25 6.16 5.17 -10.43
CA MET A 25 4.71 5.29 -10.59
C MET A 25 4.18 6.59 -9.93
N LYS A 26 4.63 6.91 -8.71
CA LYS A 26 4.30 8.17 -8.05
C LYS A 26 4.69 9.36 -8.92
N THR A 27 5.93 9.41 -9.42
CA THR A 27 6.42 10.49 -10.28
C THR A 27 5.57 10.63 -11.53
N ALA A 28 5.28 9.53 -12.24
CA ALA A 28 4.45 9.56 -13.44
C ALA A 28 3.02 10.06 -13.17
N LEU A 29 2.40 9.67 -12.05
CA LEU A 29 1.09 10.17 -11.66
C LEU A 29 1.12 11.67 -11.36
N GLU A 30 2.15 12.15 -10.67
CA GLU A 30 2.32 13.57 -10.37
C GLU A 30 2.58 14.41 -11.62
N GLU A 31 3.35 13.90 -12.59
CA GLU A 31 3.55 14.53 -13.91
C GLU A 31 2.24 14.67 -14.68
N MET A 32 1.30 13.75 -14.50
CA MET A 32 -0.06 13.82 -15.05
C MET A 32 -1.00 14.74 -14.25
N GLY A 33 -0.50 15.45 -13.23
CA GLY A 33 -1.28 16.34 -12.37
C GLY A 33 -2.08 15.64 -11.28
N ALA A 34 -1.88 14.33 -11.07
CA ALA A 34 -2.49 13.61 -9.97
C ALA A 34 -1.62 13.69 -8.71
N LYS A 35 -2.01 14.57 -7.78
CA LYS A 35 -1.35 14.68 -6.47
C LYS A 35 -1.39 13.33 -5.75
N THR A 36 -0.23 12.73 -5.54
CA THR A 36 -0.11 11.32 -5.12
C THR A 36 0.63 11.17 -3.80
N SER A 37 0.03 10.47 -2.83
CA SER A 37 0.70 10.08 -1.58
C SER A 37 1.45 8.77 -1.78
N TYR A 38 2.60 8.64 -1.13
CA TYR A 38 3.42 7.43 -1.10
C TYR A 38 3.54 6.97 0.32
N MET A 39 3.09 5.74 0.59
CA MET A 39 3.08 5.18 1.92
C MET A 39 3.72 3.80 1.89
N ASN A 40 4.68 3.59 2.78
CA ASN A 40 5.32 2.32 3.04
C ASN A 40 5.33 2.03 4.56
N GLN A 41 5.81 0.86 4.97
CA GLN A 41 5.79 0.50 6.39
C GLN A 41 6.53 1.52 7.26
N ALA A 42 7.67 2.02 6.81
CA ALA A 42 8.46 3.00 7.57
C ALA A 42 7.68 4.32 7.79
N SER A 43 7.06 4.86 6.75
CA SER A 43 6.23 6.08 6.85
C SER A 43 5.02 5.88 7.76
N ALA A 44 4.38 4.70 7.68
CA ALA A 44 3.23 4.36 8.50
C ALA A 44 3.59 4.23 9.97
N SER A 45 4.64 3.48 10.29
CA SER A 45 5.16 3.35 11.65
C SER A 45 5.68 4.68 12.20
N GLY A 46 6.31 5.51 11.36
CA GLY A 46 6.79 6.84 11.74
C GLY A 46 5.68 7.79 12.17
N HIS A 47 4.54 7.80 11.44
CA HIS A 47 3.41 8.66 11.77
C HIS A 47 2.58 8.13 12.95
N LEU A 48 2.36 6.81 12.97
CA LEU A 48 1.46 6.20 13.96
C LEU A 48 2.15 5.93 15.30
N GLY A 49 3.47 5.75 15.29
CA GLY A 49 4.32 5.48 16.47
C GLY A 49 4.32 4.01 16.88
N ARG A 50 4.78 3.72 18.11
CA ARG A 50 4.99 2.34 18.63
C ARG A 50 3.76 1.42 18.59
N HIS A 51 2.57 2.00 18.53
CA HIS A 51 1.28 1.29 18.52
C HIS A 51 0.66 1.25 17.12
N ALA A 52 1.44 1.53 16.08
CA ALA A 52 1.01 1.40 14.69
C ALA A 52 0.36 0.03 14.47
N PHE A 53 -0.90 0.02 14.07
CA PHE A 53 -1.69 -1.18 13.79
C PHE A 53 -1.90 -2.16 14.96
N SER A 54 -1.70 -1.71 16.22
CA SER A 54 -2.18 -2.45 17.39
C SER A 54 -3.69 -2.25 17.54
N ARG A 55 -4.37 -3.12 18.30
CA ARG A 55 -5.81 -2.99 18.59
C ARG A 55 -6.17 -1.60 19.16
N MET A 56 -5.26 -0.98 19.89
CA MET A 56 -5.42 0.35 20.47
C MET A 56 -5.09 1.48 19.47
N GLY A 57 -4.24 1.21 18.48
CA GLY A 57 -3.83 2.15 17.42
C GLY A 57 -4.67 2.09 16.15
N THR A 58 -5.58 1.13 16.01
CA THR A 58 -6.40 0.94 14.79
C THR A 58 -7.21 2.19 14.43
N PHE A 59 -7.80 2.86 15.42
CA PHE A 59 -8.57 4.09 15.17
C PHE A 59 -7.69 5.22 14.64
N LYS A 60 -6.49 5.40 15.23
CA LYS A 60 -5.52 6.41 14.78
C LYS A 60 -5.02 6.09 13.37
N ALA A 61 -4.78 4.81 13.08
CA ALA A 61 -4.39 4.36 11.74
C ALA A 61 -5.48 4.66 10.71
N ALA A 62 -6.73 4.30 11.00
CA ALA A 62 -7.86 4.57 10.12
C ALA A 62 -8.06 6.07 9.88
N ALA A 63 -8.01 6.89 10.93
CA ALA A 63 -8.13 8.34 10.81
C ALA A 63 -7.01 8.95 9.96
N TRP A 64 -5.77 8.48 10.14
CA TRP A 64 -4.65 8.96 9.33
C TRP A 64 -4.75 8.55 7.86
N LEU A 65 -5.14 7.29 7.57
CA LEU A 65 -5.36 6.85 6.20
C LEU A 65 -6.48 7.66 5.52
N ALA A 66 -7.57 7.93 6.23
CA ALA A 66 -8.65 8.77 5.74
C ALA A 66 -8.19 10.22 5.44
N ASP A 67 -7.29 10.79 6.26
CA ASP A 67 -6.66 12.09 5.97
C ASP A 67 -5.83 12.06 4.68
N GLN A 68 -5.07 10.99 4.44
CA GLN A 68 -4.32 10.83 3.19
C GLN A 68 -5.26 10.77 1.99
N GLU A 69 -6.31 9.96 2.08
CA GLU A 69 -7.32 9.89 1.02
C GLU A 69 -8.03 11.24 0.81
N GLN A 70 -8.27 12.03 1.85
CA GLN A 70 -8.90 13.33 1.67
C GLN A 70 -7.98 14.36 0.97
N ARG A 71 -6.66 14.28 1.20
CA ARG A 71 -5.68 15.30 0.77
C ARG A 71 -5.01 15.01 -0.56
N TYR A 72 -5.06 13.75 -1.00
CA TYR A 72 -4.40 13.26 -2.21
C TYR A 72 -5.42 12.66 -3.16
N ARG A 73 -5.20 12.86 -4.46
CA ARG A 73 -6.03 12.26 -5.51
C ARG A 73 -5.83 10.76 -5.56
N THR A 74 -4.59 10.32 -5.36
CA THR A 74 -4.20 8.92 -5.36
C THR A 74 -3.30 8.65 -4.16
N VAL A 75 -3.50 7.52 -3.50
CA VAL A 75 -2.68 7.04 -2.38
C VAL A 75 -2.07 5.71 -2.78
N LEU A 76 -0.75 5.65 -2.84
CA LEU A 76 -0.01 4.42 -3.13
C LEU A 76 0.38 3.74 -1.82
N TYR A 77 -0.16 2.55 -1.59
CA TYR A 77 0.20 1.65 -0.51
C TYR A 77 1.26 0.67 -1.00
N VAL A 78 2.51 0.89 -0.60
CA VAL A 78 3.65 0.05 -0.99
C VAL A 78 3.82 -1.06 0.03
N VAL A 79 3.63 -2.31 -0.41
CA VAL A 79 3.81 -3.50 0.41
C VAL A 79 5.28 -3.90 0.42
N ASP A 80 6.06 -3.21 1.26
CA ASP A 80 7.50 -3.43 1.47
C ASP A 80 7.81 -4.34 2.67
N SER A 81 6.81 -5.07 3.17
CA SER A 81 6.93 -5.90 4.36
C SER A 81 6.30 -7.29 4.18
N PRO A 82 6.58 -8.24 5.09
CA PRO A 82 6.10 -9.61 4.98
C PRO A 82 4.57 -9.71 4.89
N VAL A 83 4.06 -10.80 4.30
CA VAL A 83 2.62 -11.04 4.10
C VAL A 83 1.79 -10.98 5.40
N ASN A 84 2.39 -11.40 6.51
CA ASN A 84 1.75 -11.41 7.83
C ASN A 84 1.84 -10.07 8.58
N SER A 85 2.46 -9.05 8.00
CA SER A 85 2.62 -7.77 8.68
C SER A 85 1.27 -7.03 8.75
N PRO A 86 1.01 -6.27 9.83
CA PRO A 86 -0.19 -5.44 9.91
C PRO A 86 -0.27 -4.38 8.81
N TRP A 87 0.87 -3.89 8.32
CA TRP A 87 0.94 -2.94 7.21
C TRP A 87 0.46 -3.58 5.91
N THR A 88 0.99 -4.76 5.55
CA THR A 88 0.60 -5.50 4.34
C THR A 88 -0.89 -5.78 4.34
N GLN A 89 -1.42 -6.31 5.44
CA GLN A 89 -2.85 -6.60 5.52
C GLN A 89 -3.69 -5.32 5.42
N THR A 90 -3.22 -4.20 5.97
CA THR A 90 -3.91 -2.91 5.86
C THR A 90 -3.91 -2.40 4.42
N CYS A 91 -2.76 -2.45 3.73
CA CYS A 91 -2.66 -2.06 2.32
C CYS A 91 -3.67 -2.82 1.47
N ILE A 92 -3.72 -4.13 1.65
CA ILE A 92 -4.58 -5.02 0.90
C ILE A 92 -6.07 -4.75 1.20
N ARG A 93 -6.44 -4.62 2.47
CA ARG A 93 -7.85 -4.38 2.86
C ARG A 93 -8.40 -3.02 2.43
N GLN A 94 -7.55 -1.99 2.40
CA GLN A 94 -7.96 -0.60 2.16
C GLN A 94 -7.83 -0.18 0.70
N ALA A 95 -7.19 -0.98 -0.15
CA ALA A 95 -6.97 -0.64 -1.55
C ALA A 95 -8.22 -0.88 -2.39
N ASP A 96 -8.60 0.13 -3.19
CA ASP A 96 -9.58 -0.02 -4.26
C ASP A 96 -9.03 -0.86 -5.42
N PHE A 97 -7.70 -0.81 -5.60
CA PHE A 97 -7.00 -1.47 -6.70
C PHE A 97 -5.67 -2.07 -6.25
N VAL A 98 -5.40 -3.28 -6.73
CA VAL A 98 -4.22 -4.05 -6.36
C VAL A 98 -3.38 -4.33 -7.61
N ILE A 99 -2.09 -3.98 -7.57
CA ILE A 99 -1.10 -4.27 -8.60
C ILE A 99 -0.12 -5.29 -8.04
N GLY A 100 -0.09 -6.49 -8.62
CA GLY A 100 0.96 -7.48 -8.36
C GLY A 100 2.14 -7.28 -9.31
N MET A 101 3.35 -7.22 -8.78
CA MET A 101 4.58 -7.29 -9.56
C MET A 101 5.27 -8.62 -9.33
N GLY A 102 5.32 -9.47 -10.36
CA GLY A 102 6.01 -10.75 -10.31
C GLY A 102 6.85 -11.02 -11.55
N ASP A 103 7.81 -11.91 -11.37
CA ASP A 103 8.67 -12.49 -12.39
C ASP A 103 8.27 -13.95 -12.74
N ASP A 104 7.50 -14.60 -11.88
CA ASP A 104 6.99 -15.96 -12.03
C ASP A 104 5.45 -15.96 -12.08
N PRO A 105 4.80 -16.66 -13.03
CA PRO A 105 3.34 -16.81 -13.08
C PRO A 105 2.74 -17.72 -11.99
N SER A 106 3.55 -18.31 -11.11
CA SER A 106 3.11 -19.19 -10.03
C SER A 106 2.49 -18.44 -8.85
N ILE A 107 1.48 -19.05 -8.19
CA ILE A 107 0.76 -18.40 -7.08
C ILE A 107 1.65 -18.23 -5.83
N GLY A 108 2.01 -16.99 -5.52
CA GLY A 108 2.85 -16.59 -4.39
C GLY A 108 2.12 -16.38 -3.06
N GLU A 109 2.87 -16.11 -1.98
CA GLU A 109 2.30 -15.90 -0.63
C GLU A 109 1.32 -14.73 -0.57
N TYR A 110 1.63 -13.62 -1.24
CA TYR A 110 0.79 -12.42 -1.28
C TYR A 110 -0.50 -12.65 -2.07
N GLU A 111 -0.46 -13.43 -3.15
CA GLU A 111 -1.64 -13.75 -3.97
C GLU A 111 -2.57 -14.72 -3.24
N ARG A 112 -2.01 -15.68 -2.50
CA ARG A 112 -2.82 -16.55 -1.61
C ARG A 112 -3.59 -15.73 -0.59
N LEU A 113 -2.99 -14.68 -0.03
CA LEU A 113 -3.69 -13.79 0.90
C LEU A 113 -4.87 -13.07 0.22
N LEU A 114 -4.70 -12.63 -1.03
CA LEU A 114 -5.79 -12.01 -1.80
C LEU A 114 -6.96 -12.97 -2.05
N LEU A 115 -6.70 -14.27 -2.24
CA LEU A 115 -7.73 -15.29 -2.44
C LEU A 115 -8.51 -15.66 -1.16
N LEU A 116 -8.02 -15.28 0.02
CA LEU A 116 -8.61 -15.63 1.32
C LEU A 116 -9.50 -14.52 1.89
N MET A 117 -9.63 -13.40 1.20
CA MET A 117 -10.41 -12.24 1.63
C MET A 117 -11.82 -12.20 1.05
#